data_AF-A0A9E2HWZ3-F1
#
_entry.id   AF-A0A9E2HWZ3-F1
#
_cell.length_a   1.000
_cell.length_b   1.000
_cell.length_c   1.000
_cell.angle_alpha   90.00
_cell.angle_beta   90.00
_cell.angle_gamma   90.00
#
_symmetry.space_group_name_H-M   'P 1'
#
loop_
_entity.id
_entity.type
_entity.pdbx_description
1 polymer ?
#
loop_
_entity_poly.entity_id
_entity_poly.type
_entity_poly.pdbx_seq_one_letter_code
_entity_poly.pdbx_strand_id
1 'polypeptide(L)' 'MKRAFILMLDSFGMGAAKDAEKFNDLGANTLRHIAEQCLADSAVLHLPNMVRLGLNRAVMECDGASIPGWPEDTKAQG' A
#
# COMPACT_ATOMS: atom_id res chain seq x y z
N MET A 1 21.77 17.10 5.94
CA MET A 1 21.47 15.70 6.32
C MET A 1 22.77 14.92 6.39
N LYS A 2 23.15 14.33 7.54
CA LYS A 2 24.40 13.55 7.68
C LYS A 2 24.19 12.03 7.69
N ARG A 3 22.95 11.56 7.86
CA ARG A 3 22.59 10.14 8.00
C ARG A 3 21.34 9.85 7.18
N ALA A 4 21.29 8.66 6.60
CA ALA A 4 20.11 8.08 5.97
C ALA A 4 19.86 6.69 6.57
N PHE A 5 18.60 6.34 6.76
CA PHE A 5 18.17 5.00 7.18
C PHE A 5 17.30 4.43 6.09
N ILE A 6 17.62 3.22 5.63
CA ILE A 6 16.86 2.52 4.60
C ILE A 6 16.19 1.33 5.28
N LEU A 7 14.87 1.25 5.18
CA LEU A 7 14.07 0.14 5.68
C LEU A 7 13.42 -0.54 4.47
N MET A 8 13.77 -1.79 4.23
CA MET A 8 13.20 -2.60 3.14
C MET A 8 12.14 -3.53 3.72
N LEU A 9 10.91 -3.35 3.26
CA LEU A 9 9.81 -4.27 3.53
C LEU A 9 9.79 -5.28 2.37
N ASP A 10 10.44 -6.42 2.57
CA ASP A 10 10.56 -7.43 1.52
C ASP A 10 9.17 -7.89 1.05
N SER A 11 9.01 -8.04 -0.27
CA SER A 11 7.75 -8.41 -0.96
C SER A 11 6.53 -7.48 -0.80
N PHE A 12 6.64 -6.37 -0.06
CA PHE A 12 5.50 -5.48 0.24
C PHE A 12 5.16 -4.56 -0.94
N GLY A 13 4.50 -5.12 -1.96
CA GLY A 13 4.03 -4.41 -3.15
C GLY A 13 2.69 -3.68 -2.96
N MET A 14 2.46 -2.65 -3.78
CA MET A 14 1.26 -1.81 -3.75
C MET A 14 0.47 -1.77 -5.07
N GLY A 15 0.62 -2.81 -5.89
CA GLY A 15 -0.03 -2.95 -7.19
C GLY A 15 0.90 -3.52 -8.25
N ALA A 16 0.31 -3.96 -9.35
CA ALA A 16 1.04 -4.55 -10.46
C ALA A 16 1.86 -3.48 -11.20
N ALA A 17 3.08 -3.83 -11.58
CA ALA A 17 3.90 -2.95 -12.41
C ALA A 17 3.32 -2.80 -13.82
N LYS A 18 3.74 -1.76 -14.55
CA LYS A 18 3.27 -1.48 -15.92
C LYS A 18 3.56 -2.62 -16.91
N ASP A 19 4.56 -3.43 -16.62
CA ASP A 19 5.01 -4.57 -17.43
C ASP A 19 4.65 -5.93 -16.83
N ALA A 20 3.75 -5.98 -15.84
CA ALA A 20 3.34 -7.20 -15.15
C ALA A 20 2.84 -8.32 -16.09
N GLU A 21 2.28 -7.98 -17.25
CA GLU A 21 1.90 -8.95 -18.28
C GLU A 21 3.07 -9.81 -18.75
N LYS A 22 4.27 -9.25 -18.86
CA LYS A 22 5.48 -9.99 -19.28
C LYS A 22 5.90 -11.04 -18.25
N PHE A 23 5.45 -10.88 -17.00
CA PHE A 23 5.78 -11.74 -15.88
C PHE A 23 4.60 -12.61 -15.42
N ASN A 24 3.45 -12.52 -16.12
CA ASN A 24 2.20 -13.19 -15.74
C ASN A 24 1.69 -12.77 -14.34
N ASP A 25 1.93 -11.52 -13.96
CA ASP A 25 1.58 -10.92 -12.66
C ASP A 25 0.47 -9.86 -12.79
N LEU A 26 -0.30 -9.89 -13.87
CA LEU A 26 -1.46 -9.00 -14.03
C LEU A 26 -2.43 -9.18 -12.85
N GLY A 27 -2.81 -8.06 -12.23
CA GLY A 27 -3.69 -8.04 -11.07
C GLY A 27 -2.99 -8.30 -9.73
N ALA A 28 -1.68 -8.51 -9.68
CA ALA A 28 -0.95 -8.61 -8.42
C ALA A 28 -1.06 -7.32 -7.59
N ASN A 29 -1.62 -7.40 -6.38
CA ASN A 29 -1.70 -6.26 -5.47
C ASN A 29 -1.62 -6.72 -4.00
N THR A 30 -0.40 -6.91 -3.50
CA THR A 30 -0.14 -7.48 -2.17
C THR A 30 -0.84 -6.70 -1.05
N LEU A 31 -0.61 -5.40 -0.95
CA LEU A 31 -1.19 -4.57 0.10
C LEU A 31 -2.73 -4.56 0.07
N ARG A 32 -3.34 -4.42 -1.11
CA ARG A 32 -4.81 -4.45 -1.24
C ARG A 32 -5.37 -5.81 -0.85
N HIS A 33 -4.83 -6.91 -1.40
CA HIS A 33 -5.35 -8.25 -1.10
C HIS A 33 -5.20 -8.60 0.38
N ILE A 34 -4.13 -8.16 1.05
CA ILE A 34 -4.00 -8.30 2.51
C ILE A 34 -5.11 -7.52 3.23
N ALA A 35 -5.37 -6.27 2.84
CA ALA A 35 -6.41 -5.46 3.47
C ALA A 35 -7.82 -6.03 3.24
N GLU A 36 -8.09 -6.56 2.04
CA GLU A 36 -9.34 -7.26 1.70
C GLU A 36 -9.51 -8.53 2.55
N GLN A 37 -8.45 -9.32 2.70
CA GLN A 37 -8.47 -10.51 3.54
C GLN A 37 -8.71 -10.13 5.02
N CYS A 38 -8.06 -9.09 5.54
CA CYS A 38 -8.34 -8.59 6.89
C CYS A 38 -9.83 -8.27 7.06
N LEU A 39 -10.44 -7.56 6.10
CA LEU A 39 -11.86 -7.20 6.17
C LEU A 39 -12.76 -8.44 6.12
N ALA A 40 -12.42 -9.42 5.28
CA ALA A 40 -13.12 -10.71 5.25
C ALA A 40 -13.07 -11.41 6.62
N ASP A 41 -11.94 -11.27 7.33
CA ASP A 41 -11.74 -11.76 8.70
C ASP A 41 -12.28 -10.78 9.78
N SER A 42 -13.13 -9.82 9.39
CA SER A 42 -13.76 -8.82 10.26
C SER A 42 -12.78 -7.88 10.99
N ALA A 43 -11.61 -7.63 10.39
CA ALA A 43 -10.58 -6.73 10.90
C ALA A 43 -10.16 -5.68 9.84
N VAL A 44 -9.64 -4.53 10.28
CA VAL A 44 -9.03 -3.53 9.39
C VAL A 44 -7.51 -3.66 9.48
N LEU A 45 -6.81 -3.69 8.34
CA LEU A 45 -5.35 -3.62 8.32
C LEU A 45 -4.89 -2.31 8.97
N HIS A 46 -4.27 -2.39 10.15
CA HIS A 46 -3.99 -1.21 10.96
C HIS A 46 -2.52 -0.75 10.85
N LEU A 47 -2.24 0.20 9.96
CA LEU A 47 -0.90 0.79 9.75
C LEU A 47 -0.87 2.32 9.93
N PRO A 48 -1.31 2.86 11.09
CA PRO A 48 -1.56 4.30 11.25
C PRO A 48 -0.32 5.18 11.03
N ASN A 49 0.87 4.68 11.38
CA ASN A 49 2.12 5.41 11.17
C ASN A 49 2.49 5.51 9.69
N MET A 50 2.32 4.43 8.92
CA MET A 50 2.62 4.44 7.48
C MET A 50 1.59 5.25 6.70
N VAL A 51 0.31 5.17 7.09
CA VAL A 51 -0.75 6.03 6.54
C VAL A 51 -0.41 7.51 6.79
N ARG A 52 -0.02 7.87 8.02
CA ARG A 52 0.42 9.24 8.35
C ARG A 52 1.63 9.70 7.54
N LEU A 53 2.56 8.79 7.21
CA LEU A 53 3.72 9.08 6.35
C LEU A 53 3.38 9.14 4.86
N GLY A 54 2.13 8.86 4.46
CA GLY A 54 1.66 9.01 3.08
C GLY A 54 1.50 7.70 2.29
N LEU A 55 1.53 6.53 2.94
CA LEU A 55 1.39 5.24 2.23
C LEU A 55 0.07 5.14 1.44
N ASN A 56 -1.06 5.57 2.01
CA ASN A 56 -2.36 5.51 1.30
C ASN A 56 -2.37 6.40 0.05
N ARG A 57 -1.70 7.57 0.11
CA ARG A 57 -1.54 8.44 -1.05
C ARG A 57 -0.70 7.77 -2.13
N ALA A 58 0.42 7.14 -1.78
CA ALA A 58 1.25 6.42 -2.74
C ALA A 58 0.46 5.31 -3.45
N VAL A 59 -0.37 4.57 -2.72
CA VAL A 59 -1.27 3.56 -3.31
C VAL A 59 -2.25 4.20 -4.29
N MET A 60 -2.90 5.30 -3.93
CA MET A 60 -3.86 5.97 -4.82
C MET A 60 -3.22 6.44 -6.14
N GLU A 61 -1.94 6.83 -6.12
CA GLU A 61 -1.19 7.16 -7.34
C GLU A 61 -0.86 5.92 -8.20
N CYS A 62 -0.74 4.74 -7.60
CA CYS A 62 -0.45 3.49 -8.31
C CYS A 62 -1.70 2.77 -8.81
N ASP A 63 -2.74 2.70 -7.99
CA ASP A 63 -3.91 1.81 -8.16
C ASP A 63 -5.23 2.60 -8.35
N GLY A 64 -5.20 3.93 -8.23
CA GLY A 64 -6.35 4.81 -8.44
C GLY A 64 -7.41 4.78 -7.34
N ALA A 65 -7.21 3.99 -6.28
CA ALA A 65 -8.16 3.83 -5.18
C ALA A 65 -7.47 3.68 -3.83
N SER A 66 -8.16 4.07 -2.76
CA SER A 66 -7.68 3.86 -1.40
C SER A 66 -7.67 2.38 -1.01
N ILE A 67 -6.86 2.04 0.00
CA ILE A 67 -6.87 0.71 0.62
C ILE A 67 -8.18 0.50 1.39
N PRO A 68 -8.83 -0.68 1.27
CA PRO A 68 -10.06 -0.97 1.99
C PRO A 68 -9.91 -0.80 3.51
N GLY A 69 -10.85 -0.07 4.11
CA GLY A 69 -10.84 0.24 5.54
C GLY A 69 -9.91 1.39 5.96
N TRP A 70 -9.21 2.05 5.03
CA TRP A 70 -8.41 3.24 5.32
C TRP A 70 -9.16 4.54 4.97
N PRO A 71 -8.82 5.68 5.63
CA PRO A 71 -9.42 6.97 5.32
C PRO A 71 -8.87 7.55 4.01
N GLU A 72 -9.75 7.99 3.11
CA GLU A 72 -9.40 8.56 1.79
C GLU A 72 -8.62 9.88 1.88
N ASP A 73 -8.93 10.72 2.88
CA ASP A 73 -8.27 12.02 3.10
C ASP A 73 -7.35 11.98 4.32
N THR A 74 -6.19 11.35 4.16
CA THR A 74 -5.09 11.47 5.13
C THR A 74 -3.98 12.36 4.57
N LYS A 75 -3.89 13.59 5.08
CA LYS A 75 -2.76 14.47 4.79
C LYS A 75 -1.47 13.81 5.28
N ALA A 76 -0.54 13.55 4.36
CA ALA A 76 0.80 13.11 4.72
C ALA A 76 1.46 14.16 5.62
N GLN A 77 2.02 13.74 6.74
CA GLN A 77 2.72 14.62 7.68
C GLN A 77 4.22 14.33 7.59
N GLY A 78 4.98 15.32 7.11
CA GLY A 78 6.43 15.27 6.96
C GLY A 78 6.99 16.66 6.70
#